data_AF-A0A943N6C4-F1
#
_entry.id   AF-A0A943N6C4-F1
#
_cell.length_a   1.000
_cell.length_b   1.000
_cell.length_c   1.000
_cell.angle_alpha   90.00
_cell.angle_beta   90.00
_cell.angle_gamma   90.00
#
_symmetry.space_group_name_H-M   'P 1'
#
loop_
_entity.id
_entity.type
_entity.pdbx_description
1 polymer ?
#
loop_
_entity_poly.entity_id
_entity_poly.type
_entity_poly.pdbx_seq_one_letter_code
_entity_poly.pdbx_strand_id
1 'polypeptide(L)'
;MERIRRTSCHNGALRAAFPATIPVMTGFLCLGTAYGLLMQSKGYGPGWSVLMSAIAFGGSMQFVAVTLLTTAFDPVQAFLLSVMVNARHMFYGLSLLDKYKGLGKVRAFLIYVLCDETFSLVSTLEPPEGVARRDFYFWISLLDYLYWITGTALGGLLGSFLTFDTTGLDFALTALFVVLFLEQWKKPENRPAGVMGILCAAASLAVFGADNMVIPAMVLVLAVLLGARRRPDRSGEEGDL
;
A
#
# COMPACT_ATOMS: atom_id res chain seq x y z
N MET A 1 2.52 22.71 -41.58
CA MET A 1 3.38 23.36 -40.56
C MET A 1 2.52 23.59 -39.33
N GLU A 2 2.65 22.78 -38.28
CA GLU A 2 2.39 23.16 -36.89
C GLU A 2 2.73 21.97 -35.97
N ARG A 3 4.04 21.78 -35.75
CA ARG A 3 4.49 21.03 -34.57
C ARG A 3 4.23 21.95 -33.37
N ILE A 4 3.09 21.76 -32.70
CA ILE A 4 2.88 22.32 -31.36
C ILE A 4 3.94 21.69 -30.46
N ARG A 5 5.00 22.46 -30.25
CA ARG A 5 6.07 22.19 -29.29
C ARG A 5 5.43 22.30 -27.91
N ARG A 6 4.83 21.21 -27.42
CA ARG A 6 4.41 21.06 -26.02
C ARG A 6 5.65 21.22 -25.15
N THR A 7 5.92 22.44 -24.74
CA THR A 7 6.96 22.77 -23.76
C THR A 7 6.57 22.06 -22.46
N SER A 8 7.32 21.00 -22.14
CA SER A 8 7.31 20.32 -20.86
C SER A 8 7.71 21.35 -19.79
N CYS A 9 6.74 22.09 -19.26
CA CYS A 9 6.98 22.94 -18.12
C CYS A 9 6.93 22.03 -16.88
N HIS A 10 8.06 21.38 -16.59
CA HIS A 10 8.23 20.51 -15.42
C HIS A 10 7.76 21.19 -14.11
N ASN A 11 7.98 22.51 -14.00
CA ASN A 11 7.55 23.31 -12.85
C ASN A 11 6.03 23.48 -12.75
N GLY A 12 5.31 23.50 -13.89
CA GLY A 12 3.85 23.58 -13.91
C GLY A 12 3.20 22.27 -13.44
N ALA A 13 3.78 21.13 -13.83
CA ALA A 13 3.34 19.81 -13.37
C ALA A 13 3.55 19.62 -11.86
N LEU A 14 4.72 20.01 -11.34
CA LEU A 14 5.03 19.94 -9.91
C LEU A 14 4.09 20.81 -9.07
N ARG A 15 3.85 22.06 -9.49
CA ARG A 15 2.95 23.00 -8.79
C ARG A 15 1.50 22.54 -8.77
N ALA A 16 1.06 21.79 -9.78
CA ALA A 16 -0.28 21.21 -9.83
C ALA A 16 -0.39 19.92 -9.01
N ALA A 17 0.66 19.09 -9.00
CA ALA A 17 0.69 17.83 -8.27
C ALA A 17 0.81 18.03 -6.75
N PHE A 18 1.65 18.96 -6.29
CA PHE A 18 1.97 19.13 -4.87
C PHE A 18 0.75 19.40 -3.97
N PRO A 19 -0.21 20.29 -4.31
CA PRO A 19 -1.40 20.52 -3.48
C PRO A 19 -2.29 19.28 -3.38
N ALA A 20 -2.36 18.49 -4.46
CA ALA A 20 -3.17 17.28 -4.51
C ALA A 20 -2.56 16.14 -3.67
N THR A 21 -1.23 16.12 -3.50
CA THR A 21 -0.52 15.12 -2.71
C THR A 21 -0.37 15.48 -1.23
N ILE A 22 -0.83 16.65 -0.77
CA ILE A 22 -0.70 17.07 0.65
C ILE A 22 -1.31 16.05 1.62
N PRO A 23 -2.54 15.55 1.42
CA PRO A 23 -3.12 14.56 2.34
C PRO A 23 -2.32 13.25 2.36
N VAL A 24 -1.81 12.82 1.19
CA VAL A 24 -0.99 11.60 1.05
C VAL A 24 0.35 11.79 1.74
N MET A 25 0.98 12.96 1.59
CA MET A 25 2.23 13.32 2.26
C MET A 25 2.12 13.18 3.78
N THR A 26 1.04 13.71 4.39
CA THR A 26 0.86 13.60 5.85
C THR A 26 0.72 12.14 6.29
N GLY A 27 -0.07 11.34 5.56
CA GLY A 27 -0.20 9.91 5.83
C GLY A 27 1.13 9.16 5.69
N PHE A 28 1.87 9.40 4.61
CA PHE A 28 3.12 8.72 4.29
C PHE A 28 4.25 9.09 5.24
N LEU A 29 4.33 10.35 5.67
CA LEU A 29 5.29 10.75 6.68
C LEU A 29 4.98 10.11 8.03
N CYS A 30 3.71 10.07 8.45
CA CYS A 30 3.31 9.46 9.71
C CYS A 30 3.56 7.94 9.70
N LEU A 31 3.05 7.23 8.69
CA LEU A 31 3.20 5.79 8.54
C LEU A 31 4.66 5.40 8.29
N GLY A 32 5.38 6.14 7.45
CA GLY A 32 6.80 5.92 7.20
C GLY A 32 7.64 6.09 8.47
N THR A 33 7.35 7.11 9.28
CA THR A 33 8.03 7.32 10.57
C THR A 33 7.76 6.15 11.52
N ALA A 34 6.51 5.68 11.59
CA ALA A 34 6.16 4.51 12.40
C ALA A 34 6.90 3.24 11.92
N TYR A 35 7.02 3.03 10.61
CA TYR A 35 7.78 1.92 10.02
C TYR A 35 9.27 1.98 10.38
N GLY A 36 9.90 3.15 10.20
CA GLY A 36 11.31 3.35 10.53
C GLY A 36 11.61 3.11 12.01
N LEU A 37 10.74 3.59 12.90
CA LEU A 37 10.84 3.39 14.35
C LEU A 37 10.67 1.90 14.72
N LEU A 38 9.69 1.24 14.10
CA LEU A 38 9.44 -0.19 14.31
C LEU A 38 10.64 -1.04 13.88
N MET A 39 11.24 -0.78 12.72
CA MET A 39 12.43 -1.48 12.27
C MET A 39 13.61 -1.31 13.25
N GLN A 40 13.83 -0.09 13.72
CA GLN A 40 14.86 0.23 14.69
C GLN A 40 14.66 -0.51 16.02
N SER A 41 13.41 -0.64 16.47
CA SER A 41 13.07 -1.38 17.70
C SER A 41 13.41 -2.86 17.65
N LYS A 42 13.36 -3.43 16.44
CA LYS A 42 13.74 -4.83 16.18
C LYS A 42 15.23 -4.98 15.91
N GLY A 43 16.01 -3.91 16.09
CA GLY A 43 17.47 -3.90 15.91
C GLY A 43 17.93 -3.63 14.49
N TYR A 44 17.04 -3.31 13.55
CA TYR A 44 17.42 -2.97 12.18
C TYR A 44 17.71 -1.48 12.04
N GLY A 45 18.92 -1.14 11.62
CA GLY A 45 19.35 0.27 11.51
C GLY A 45 18.58 1.10 10.47
N PRO A 46 18.71 2.44 10.51
CA PRO A 46 18.01 3.36 9.61
C PRO A 46 18.29 3.08 8.13
N GLY A 47 19.52 2.66 7.80
CA GLY A 47 19.91 2.31 6.44
C GLY A 47 19.16 1.09 5.90
N TRP A 48 18.85 0.11 6.76
CA TRP A 48 18.10 -1.09 6.37
C TRP A 48 16.62 -0.75 6.13
N SER A 49 16.02 0.08 6.99
CA SER A 49 14.64 0.56 6.82
C SER A 49 14.47 1.32 5.51
N VAL A 50 15.40 2.23 5.19
CA VAL A 50 15.37 3.01 3.94
C VAL A 50 15.58 2.11 2.73
N LEU A 51 16.53 1.18 2.78
CA LEU A 51 16.81 0.25 1.69
C LEU A 51 15.59 -0.64 1.40
N MET A 52 14.93 -1.14 2.45
CA MET A 52 13.70 -1.91 2.32
C MET A 52 12.56 -1.07 1.70
N SER A 53 12.39 0.18 2.12
CA SER A 53 11.42 1.11 1.50
C SER A 53 11.76 1.49 0.05
N ALA A 54 13.03 1.51 -0.31
CA ALA A 54 13.46 1.81 -1.66
C ALA A 54 13.26 0.63 -2.64
N ILE A 55 13.38 -0.61 -2.15
CA ILE A 55 13.31 -1.85 -2.97
C ILE A 55 11.92 -2.51 -2.93
N ALA A 56 11.26 -2.49 -1.79
CA ALA A 56 9.99 -3.15 -1.54
C ALA A 56 8.93 -2.10 -1.19
N PHE A 57 8.60 -1.25 -2.17
CA PHE A 57 7.58 -0.22 -2.04
C PHE A 57 6.18 -0.86 -2.00
N GLY A 58 5.71 -1.23 -0.82
CA GLY A 58 4.44 -1.93 -0.63
C GLY A 58 3.71 -1.60 0.66
N GLY A 59 4.18 -0.60 1.41
CA GLY A 59 3.57 -0.07 2.65
C GLY A 59 3.18 -1.17 3.64
N SER A 60 1.93 -1.63 3.55
CA SER A 60 1.37 -2.77 4.29
C SER A 60 2.28 -4.00 4.36
N MET A 61 2.87 -4.44 3.23
CA MET A 61 3.74 -5.64 3.24
C MET A 61 5.07 -5.38 3.96
N GLN A 62 5.54 -4.14 4.02
CA GLN A 62 6.77 -3.82 4.74
C GLN A 62 6.60 -4.00 6.25
N PHE A 63 5.44 -3.62 6.79
CA PHE A 63 5.10 -3.86 8.20
C PHE A 63 4.94 -5.34 8.51
N VAL A 64 4.31 -6.11 7.61
CA VAL A 64 4.23 -7.58 7.72
C VAL A 64 5.62 -8.21 7.67
N ALA A 65 6.50 -7.71 6.78
CA ALA A 65 7.87 -8.20 6.64
C ALA A 65 8.68 -8.04 7.93
N VAL A 66 8.46 -7.00 8.72
CA VAL A 66 9.10 -6.88 10.05
C VAL A 66 8.79 -8.08 10.92
N THR A 67 7.51 -8.49 10.96
CA THR A 67 7.07 -9.64 11.77
C THR A 67 7.71 -10.93 11.25
N LEU A 68 7.73 -11.12 9.94
CA LEU A 68 8.34 -12.29 9.28
C LEU A 68 9.86 -12.36 9.53
N LEU A 69 10.54 -11.22 9.58
CA LEU A 69 11.98 -11.15 9.87
C LEU A 69 12.31 -11.48 11.34
N THR A 70 11.37 -11.24 12.25
CA THR A 70 11.55 -11.50 13.70
C THR A 70 11.04 -12.86 14.16
N THR A 71 10.31 -13.58 13.31
CA THR A 71 9.74 -14.91 13.61
C THR A 71 10.63 -16.02 13.04
N ALA A 72 10.26 -17.28 13.27
CA ALA A 72 11.00 -18.41 12.73
C ALA A 72 11.13 -18.29 11.19
N PHE A 73 12.34 -18.57 10.68
CA PHE A 73 12.64 -18.41 9.27
C PHE A 73 11.84 -19.40 8.40
N ASP A 74 10.75 -18.91 7.80
CA ASP A 74 9.96 -19.62 6.79
C ASP A 74 9.87 -18.77 5.50
N PRO A 75 10.79 -18.96 4.55
CA PRO A 75 10.81 -18.18 3.32
C PRO A 75 9.63 -18.51 2.38
N VAL A 76 9.05 -19.70 2.49
CA VAL A 76 7.91 -20.11 1.65
C VAL A 76 6.66 -19.39 2.12
N GLN A 77 6.40 -19.37 3.43
CA GLN A 77 5.31 -18.61 4.02
C GLN A 77 5.45 -17.11 3.72
N ALA A 78 6.65 -16.54 3.88
CA ALA A 78 6.91 -15.14 3.58
C ALA A 78 6.62 -14.79 2.11
N PHE A 79 7.04 -15.64 1.17
CA PHE A 79 6.76 -15.47 -0.25
C PHE A 79 5.26 -15.53 -0.55
N LEU A 80 4.56 -16.56 -0.07
CA LEU A 80 3.12 -16.72 -0.29
C LEU A 80 2.32 -15.56 0.31
N LEU A 81 2.66 -15.14 1.54
CA LEU A 81 2.03 -14.00 2.19
C LEU A 81 2.26 -12.71 1.41
N SER A 82 3.49 -12.48 0.94
CA SER A 82 3.83 -11.31 0.11
C SER A 82 3.02 -11.27 -1.18
N VAL A 83 2.93 -12.38 -1.91
CA VAL A 83 2.13 -12.46 -3.15
C VAL A 83 0.65 -12.23 -2.86
N MET A 84 0.10 -12.85 -1.82
CA MET A 84 -1.32 -12.74 -1.48
C MET A 84 -1.72 -11.33 -1.05
N VAL A 85 -0.93 -10.67 -0.18
CA VAL A 85 -1.19 -9.28 0.25
C VAL A 85 -1.08 -8.32 -0.93
N ASN A 86 -0.08 -8.52 -1.80
CA ASN A 86 0.15 -7.63 -2.93
C ASN A 86 -0.71 -7.92 -4.17
N ALA A 87 -1.46 -9.03 -4.20
CA ALA A 87 -2.34 -9.37 -5.32
C ALA A 87 -3.34 -8.25 -5.66
N ARG A 88 -3.73 -7.43 -4.67
CA ARG A 88 -4.56 -6.23 -4.90
C ARG A 88 -3.94 -5.23 -5.88
N HIS A 89 -2.61 -5.06 -5.83
CA HIS A 89 -1.88 -4.13 -6.69
C HIS A 89 -1.89 -4.58 -8.16
N MET A 90 -2.03 -5.88 -8.43
CA MET A 90 -2.20 -6.40 -9.78
C MET A 90 -3.49 -5.84 -10.43
N PHE A 91 -4.58 -5.73 -9.67
CA PHE A 91 -5.82 -5.15 -10.19
C PHE A 91 -5.67 -3.66 -10.50
N TYR A 92 -4.92 -2.91 -9.69
CA TYR A 92 -4.63 -1.50 -9.97
C TYR A 92 -3.83 -1.34 -11.26
N GLY A 93 -2.81 -2.19 -11.46
CA GLY A 93 -2.03 -2.23 -12.68
C GLY A 93 -2.85 -2.54 -13.94
N LEU A 94 -3.86 -3.41 -13.82
CA LEU A 94 -4.82 -3.72 -14.90
C LEU A 94 -5.77 -2.55 -15.19
N SER A 95 -6.31 -1.90 -14.16
CA SER A 95 -7.23 -0.77 -14.34
C SER A 95 -6.56 0.48 -14.94
N LEU A 96 -5.27 0.69 -14.65
CA LEU A 96 -4.49 1.83 -15.17
C LEU A 96 -3.73 1.51 -16.45
N LEU A 97 -3.86 0.30 -16.99
CA LEU A 97 -3.09 -0.18 -18.13
C LEU A 97 -3.37 0.66 -19.39
N ASP A 98 -4.63 1.01 -19.62
CA ASP A 98 -5.05 1.95 -20.68
C ASP A 98 -4.68 3.39 -20.32
N LYS A 99 -4.78 3.76 -19.04
CA LYS A 99 -4.42 5.11 -18.57
C LYS A 99 -2.91 5.40 -18.71
N TYR A 100 -2.07 4.36 -18.70
CA TYR A 100 -0.63 4.45 -18.84
C TYR A 100 -0.12 4.10 -20.25
N LYS A 101 -1.01 3.77 -21.17
CA LYS A 101 -0.67 3.48 -22.57
C LYS A 101 -0.07 4.72 -23.24
N GLY A 102 1.11 4.56 -23.83
CA GLY A 102 1.84 5.67 -24.50
C GLY A 102 2.76 6.51 -23.61
N LEU A 103 2.92 6.19 -22.32
CA LEU A 103 3.82 6.91 -21.40
C LEU A 103 5.32 6.54 -21.52
N GLY A 104 5.67 5.58 -22.38
CA GLY A 104 7.06 5.16 -22.63
C GLY A 104 7.73 4.51 -21.42
N LYS A 105 9.04 4.73 -21.24
CA LYS A 105 9.87 4.11 -20.18
C LYS A 105 9.43 4.48 -18.75
N VAL A 106 8.74 5.61 -18.58
CA VAL A 106 8.23 6.08 -17.28
C VAL A 106 7.16 5.14 -16.73
N ARG A 107 6.48 4.37 -17.59
CA ARG A 107 5.46 3.39 -17.20
C ARG A 107 5.96 2.38 -16.18
N ALA A 108 7.19 1.86 -16.33
CA ALA A 108 7.73 0.87 -15.40
C ALA A 108 7.89 1.45 -13.99
N PHE A 109 8.35 2.70 -13.88
CA PHE A 109 8.44 3.42 -12.62
C PHE A 109 7.06 3.70 -12.00
N LEU A 110 6.09 4.15 -12.81
CA LEU A 110 4.72 4.39 -12.34
C LEU A 110 4.05 3.11 -11.81
N ILE A 111 4.29 1.96 -12.45
CA ILE A 111 3.78 0.67 -11.98
C ILE A 111 4.48 0.26 -10.67
N TYR A 112 5.78 0.51 -10.56
CA TYR A 112 6.56 0.16 -9.37
C TYR A 112 6.11 0.94 -8.11
N VAL A 113 5.84 2.24 -8.26
CA VAL A 113 5.42 3.11 -7.15
C VAL A 113 3.90 3.07 -6.92
N LEU A 114 3.18 2.16 -7.59
CA LEU A 114 1.74 2.13 -7.51
C LEU A 114 1.27 1.56 -6.16
N CYS A 115 0.68 2.43 -5.35
CA CYS A 115 -0.01 2.09 -4.10
C CYS A 115 -1.46 2.59 -4.13
N ASP A 116 -2.22 2.34 -3.07
CA ASP A 116 -3.64 2.73 -2.99
C ASP A 116 -3.85 4.25 -3.12
N GLU A 117 -2.99 5.02 -2.47
CA GLU A 117 -3.04 6.47 -2.41
C GLU A 117 -2.68 7.06 -3.78
N THR A 118 -1.57 6.61 -4.36
CA THR A 118 -1.18 7.00 -5.72
C THR A 118 -2.23 6.55 -6.74
N PHE A 119 -2.82 5.36 -6.59
CA PHE A 119 -3.90 4.88 -7.44
C PHE A 119 -5.12 5.79 -7.37
N SER A 120 -5.57 6.14 -6.16
CA SER A 120 -6.71 7.04 -5.94
C SER A 120 -6.48 8.43 -6.54
N LEU A 121 -5.28 9.00 -6.36
CA LEU A 121 -4.92 10.27 -6.96
C LEU A 121 -4.89 10.19 -8.50
N VAL A 122 -4.21 9.18 -9.04
CA VAL A 122 -4.08 9.01 -10.49
C VAL A 122 -5.43 8.66 -11.13
N SER A 123 -6.32 7.94 -10.46
CA SER A 123 -7.64 7.59 -11.00
C SER A 123 -8.58 8.80 -11.02
N THR A 124 -8.54 9.63 -9.97
CA THR A 124 -9.51 10.72 -9.75
C THR A 124 -9.07 12.05 -10.38
N LEU A 125 -7.77 12.29 -10.49
CA LEU A 125 -7.23 13.55 -11.02
C LEU A 125 -6.92 13.45 -12.51
N GLU A 126 -7.39 14.43 -13.25
CA GLU A 126 -7.01 14.66 -14.64
C GLU A 126 -5.89 15.71 -14.71
N PRO A 127 -4.94 15.56 -15.65
CA PRO A 127 -3.88 16.56 -15.83
C PRO A 127 -4.50 17.92 -16.22
N PRO A 128 -4.10 19.03 -15.58
CA PRO A 128 -4.56 20.37 -15.95
C PRO A 128 -4.23 20.73 -17.40
N GLU A 129 -5.02 21.63 -18.00
CA GLU A 129 -4.77 22.13 -19.35
C GLU A 129 -3.34 22.71 -19.48
N GLY A 130 -2.63 22.32 -20.53
CA GLY A 130 -1.24 22.73 -20.77
C GLY A 130 -0.17 21.89 -20.04
N VAL A 131 -0.55 20.96 -19.16
CA VAL A 131 0.40 20.03 -18.51
C VAL A 131 0.46 18.70 -19.24
N ALA A 132 1.67 18.21 -19.52
CA ALA A 132 1.85 16.88 -20.09
C ALA A 132 1.43 15.81 -19.08
N ARG A 133 0.46 14.97 -19.44
CA ARG A 133 -0.04 13.83 -18.65
C ARG A 133 1.06 12.94 -18.06
N ARG A 134 2.13 12.72 -18.84
CA ARG A 134 3.32 11.97 -18.40
C ARG A 134 4.00 12.63 -17.22
N ASP A 135 4.25 13.93 -17.31
CA ASP A 135 5.01 14.66 -16.30
C ASP A 135 4.17 14.83 -15.03
N PHE A 136 2.85 15.01 -15.16
CA PHE A 136 1.92 15.09 -14.03
C PHE A 136 1.91 13.81 -13.18
N TYR A 137 1.68 12.64 -13.80
CA TYR A 137 1.69 11.37 -13.07
C TYR A 137 3.08 10.99 -12.55
N PHE A 138 4.13 11.31 -13.30
CA PHE A 138 5.50 11.09 -12.84
C PHE A 138 5.79 11.86 -11.55
N TRP A 139 5.39 13.13 -11.47
CA TRP A 139 5.61 13.95 -10.28
C TRP A 139 4.78 13.48 -9.10
N ILE A 140 3.52 13.06 -9.29
CA ILE A 140 2.71 12.48 -8.20
C ILE A 140 3.42 11.25 -7.62
N SER A 141 3.76 10.28 -8.46
CA SER A 141 4.42 9.05 -8.00
C SER A 141 5.80 9.33 -7.38
N LEU A 142 6.59 10.24 -7.97
CA LEU A 142 7.90 10.57 -7.41
C LEU A 142 7.77 11.24 -6.04
N LEU A 143 6.82 12.15 -5.86
CA LEU A 143 6.57 12.80 -4.57
C LEU A 143 6.14 11.76 -3.52
N ASP A 144 5.19 10.89 -3.85
CA ASP A 144 4.73 9.81 -2.97
C ASP A 144 5.91 8.90 -2.53
N TYR A 145 6.76 8.49 -3.49
CA TYR A 145 7.95 7.70 -3.20
C TYR A 145 8.92 8.42 -2.25
N LEU A 146 9.16 9.72 -2.49
CA LEU A 146 10.05 10.53 -1.65
C LEU A 146 9.45 10.72 -0.24
N TYR A 147 8.15 10.97 -0.11
CA TYR A 147 7.48 11.13 1.18
C TYR A 147 7.60 9.87 2.03
N TRP A 148 7.43 8.70 1.42
CA TRP A 148 7.59 7.43 2.12
C TRP A 148 9.01 7.19 2.61
N ILE A 149 10.01 7.42 1.74
CA ILE A 149 11.43 7.23 2.08
C ILE A 149 11.87 8.22 3.15
N THR A 150 11.49 9.49 3.02
CA THR A 150 11.82 10.51 4.00
C THR A 150 11.17 10.23 5.35
N GLY A 151 9.90 9.82 5.37
CA GLY A 151 9.23 9.34 6.59
C GLY A 151 9.97 8.16 7.22
N THR A 152 10.33 7.16 6.42
CA THR A 152 11.10 5.98 6.89
C THR A 152 12.46 6.36 7.47
N ALA A 153 13.19 7.25 6.79
CA ALA A 153 14.50 7.73 7.23
C ALA A 153 14.37 8.50 8.55
N LEU A 154 13.39 9.41 8.66
CA LEU A 154 13.11 10.16 9.87
C LEU A 154 12.76 9.21 11.04
N GLY A 155 11.89 8.23 10.82
CA GLY A 155 11.55 7.23 11.82
C GLY A 155 12.73 6.41 12.30
N GLY A 156 13.57 5.93 11.38
CA GLY A 156 14.77 5.18 11.72
C GLY A 156 15.78 6.03 12.51
N LEU A 157 16.02 7.27 12.07
CA LEU A 157 16.91 8.20 12.76
C LEU A 157 16.37 8.54 14.16
N LEU A 158 15.10 8.91 14.28
CA LEU A 158 14.46 9.19 15.56
C LEU A 158 14.57 7.97 16.49
N GLY A 159 14.29 6.77 15.99
CA GLY A 159 14.46 5.54 16.76
C GLY A 159 15.90 5.30 17.21
N SER A 160 16.89 5.74 16.44
CA SER A 160 18.31 5.57 16.80
C SER A 160 18.78 6.52 17.91
N PHE A 161 18.14 7.70 18.02
CA PHE A 161 18.40 8.67 19.10
C PHE A 161 17.56 8.39 20.35
N LEU A 162 16.42 7.71 20.22
CA LEU A 162 15.53 7.36 21.32
C LEU A 162 16.05 6.11 22.05
N THR A 163 16.91 6.30 23.04
CA THR A 163 17.29 5.28 24.03
C THR A 163 16.18 5.09 25.07
N PHE A 164 14.96 4.81 24.63
CA PHE A 164 13.89 4.40 25.54
C PHE A 164 13.89 2.88 25.73
N ASP A 165 13.40 2.46 26.88
CA ASP A 165 13.06 1.08 27.15
C ASP A 165 12.09 0.59 26.04
N THR A 166 12.54 -0.36 25.24
CA THR A 166 11.76 -0.94 24.14
C THR A 166 10.60 -1.81 24.65
N THR A 167 10.52 -2.00 25.97
CA THR A 167 9.40 -2.67 26.66
C THR A 167 8.09 -1.96 26.34
N GLY A 168 7.26 -2.60 25.51
CA GLY A 168 5.97 -2.08 25.04
C GLY A 168 5.92 -1.75 23.55
N LEU A 169 7.06 -1.67 22.85
CA LEU A 169 7.04 -1.48 21.40
C LEU A 169 6.50 -2.69 20.62
N ASP A 170 6.55 -3.87 21.23
CA ASP A 170 5.88 -5.06 20.69
C ASP A 170 4.36 -4.89 20.59
N PHE A 171 3.77 -4.12 21.51
CA PHE A 171 2.36 -3.73 21.40
C PHE A 171 2.11 -2.76 20.24
N ALA A 172 3.09 -1.91 19.90
CA ALA A 172 2.95 -0.97 18.78
C ALA A 172 2.73 -1.69 17.44
N LEU A 173 3.38 -2.84 17.23
CA LEU A 173 3.13 -3.68 16.05
C LEU A 173 1.68 -4.20 16.01
N THR A 174 1.18 -4.66 17.16
CA THR A 174 -0.20 -5.14 17.28
C THR A 174 -1.20 -4.01 17.04
N ALA A 175 -0.98 -2.85 17.69
CA ALA A 175 -1.79 -1.65 17.52
C ALA A 175 -1.80 -1.16 16.07
N LEU A 176 -0.67 -1.25 15.37
CA LEU A 176 -0.59 -0.91 13.96
C LEU A 176 -1.51 -1.80 13.11
N PHE A 177 -1.47 -3.13 13.28
CA PHE A 177 -2.38 -4.01 12.56
C PHE A 177 -3.85 -3.74 12.86
N VAL A 178 -4.17 -3.42 14.12
CA VAL A 178 -5.53 -3.02 14.52
C VAL A 178 -5.93 -1.71 13.82
N VAL A 179 -5.07 -0.70 13.80
CA VAL A 179 -5.34 0.58 13.13
C VAL A 179 -5.51 0.37 11.62
N LEU A 180 -4.63 -0.39 10.98
CA LEU A 180 -4.75 -0.73 9.55
C LEU A 180 -6.08 -1.45 9.27
N PHE A 181 -6.48 -2.39 10.13
CA PHE A 181 -7.77 -3.05 10.02
C PHE A 181 -8.94 -2.07 10.18
N LEU A 182 -8.90 -1.19 11.18
CA LEU A 182 -9.94 -0.19 11.44
C LEU A 182 -10.05 0.81 10.28
N GLU A 183 -8.94 1.20 9.66
CA GLU A 183 -8.94 2.04 8.46
C GLU A 183 -9.63 1.36 7.27
N GLN A 184 -9.36 0.06 7.06
CA GLN A 184 -10.10 -0.71 6.06
C GLN A 184 -11.58 -0.83 6.44
N TRP A 185 -11.91 -1.03 7.71
CA TRP A 185 -13.28 -1.16 8.20
C TRP A 185 -14.12 0.11 8.03
N LYS A 186 -13.49 1.29 8.12
CA LYS A 186 -14.16 2.58 7.88
C LYS A 186 -14.73 2.66 6.46
N LYS A 187 -14.06 2.06 5.47
CA LYS A 187 -14.53 2.02 4.08
C LYS A 187 -15.69 1.02 3.95
N PRO A 188 -16.92 1.46 3.59
CA PRO A 188 -18.09 0.58 3.57
C PRO A 188 -17.95 -0.59 2.60
N GLU A 189 -17.26 -0.39 1.47
CA GLU A 189 -16.93 -1.43 0.48
C GLU A 189 -16.09 -2.58 1.06
N ASN A 190 -15.29 -2.31 2.09
CA ASN A 190 -14.33 -3.26 2.67
C ASN A 190 -14.86 -3.94 3.94
N ARG A 191 -15.97 -3.47 4.53
CA ARG A 191 -16.61 -4.09 5.71
C ARG A 191 -16.96 -5.57 5.52
N PRO A 192 -17.63 -6.00 4.43
CA PRO A 192 -17.93 -7.42 4.24
C PRO A 192 -16.65 -8.26 4.15
N ALA A 193 -15.61 -7.76 3.48
CA ALA A 193 -14.31 -8.42 3.44
C ALA A 193 -13.65 -8.51 4.81
N GLY A 194 -13.77 -7.47 5.65
CA GLY A 194 -13.28 -7.48 7.03
C GLY A 194 -13.97 -8.52 7.91
N VAL A 195 -15.32 -8.61 7.84
CA VAL A 195 -16.10 -9.62 8.57
C VAL A 195 -15.70 -11.03 8.14
N MET A 196 -15.62 -11.27 6.83
CA MET A 196 -15.19 -12.57 6.30
C MET A 196 -13.76 -12.91 6.71
N GLY A 197 -12.86 -11.91 6.75
CA GLY A 197 -11.50 -12.05 7.26
C GLY A 197 -11.47 -12.52 8.71
N ILE A 198 -12.25 -11.90 9.60
CA ILE A 198 -12.36 -12.32 11.01
C ILE A 198 -12.89 -13.75 11.13
N LEU A 199 -13.96 -14.09 10.39
CA LEU A 199 -14.55 -15.42 10.42
C LEU A 199 -13.59 -16.50 9.92
N CYS A 200 -12.87 -16.23 8.82
CA CYS A 200 -11.88 -17.15 8.27
C CYS A 200 -10.66 -17.28 9.20
N ALA A 201 -10.21 -16.19 9.82
CA ALA A 201 -9.14 -16.21 10.82
C ALA A 201 -9.53 -17.05 12.05
N ALA A 202 -10.73 -16.85 12.58
CA ALA A 202 -11.25 -17.62 13.71
C ALA A 202 -11.40 -19.11 13.37
N ALA A 203 -11.93 -19.43 12.18
CA ALA A 203 -12.04 -20.80 11.70
C ALA A 203 -10.67 -21.46 11.49
N SER A 204 -9.71 -20.73 10.92
CA SER A 204 -8.34 -21.21 10.71
C SER A 204 -7.62 -21.45 12.04
N LEU A 205 -7.78 -20.55 13.01
CA LEU A 205 -7.22 -20.71 14.36
C LEU A 205 -7.78 -21.95 15.06
N ALA A 206 -9.09 -22.20 14.95
CA ALA A 206 -9.74 -23.35 15.55
C ALA A 206 -9.31 -24.69 14.94
N VAL A 207 -8.93 -24.71 13.66
CA VAL A 207 -8.61 -25.95 12.91
C VAL A 207 -7.11 -26.22 12.85
N PHE A 208 -6.28 -25.20 12.60
CA PHE A 208 -4.85 -25.34 12.28
C PHE A 208 -3.92 -24.87 13.41
N GLY A 209 -4.46 -24.24 14.46
CA GLY A 209 -3.66 -23.67 15.56
C GLY A 209 -2.92 -22.39 15.16
N ALA A 210 -2.30 -21.73 16.14
CA ALA A 210 -1.71 -20.40 15.98
C ALA A 210 -0.53 -20.37 14.98
N ASP A 211 0.28 -21.42 14.94
CA ASP A 211 1.54 -21.43 14.18
C ASP A 211 1.34 -21.52 12.66
N ASN A 212 0.24 -22.13 12.20
CA ASN A 212 -0.05 -22.31 10.76
C ASN A 212 -1.34 -21.64 10.30
N MET A 213 -1.90 -20.72 11.10
CA MET A 213 -3.20 -20.09 10.81
C MET A 213 -3.19 -19.18 9.58
N VAL A 214 -2.06 -18.52 9.27
CA VAL A 214 -2.03 -17.39 8.32
C VAL A 214 -2.33 -17.82 6.88
N ILE A 215 -1.65 -18.85 6.37
CA ILE A 215 -1.84 -19.30 4.98
C ILE A 215 -3.26 -19.86 4.74
N PRO A 216 -3.79 -20.78 5.57
CA PRO A 216 -5.15 -21.29 5.39
C PRO A 216 -6.22 -20.21 5.51
N ALA A 217 -6.06 -19.24 6.44
CA ALA A 217 -6.98 -18.12 6.57
C ALA A 217 -7.03 -17.29 5.28
N MET A 218 -5.88 -16.98 4.68
CA MET A 218 -5.83 -16.21 3.43
C MET A 218 -6.41 -16.97 2.24
N VAL A 219 -6.16 -18.27 2.13
CA VAL A 219 -6.76 -19.12 1.08
C VAL A 219 -8.27 -19.18 1.21
N LEU A 220 -8.79 -19.32 2.44
CA LEU A 220 -10.22 -19.28 2.73
C LEU A 220 -10.83 -17.94 2.35
N VAL A 221 -10.21 -16.82 2.77
CA VAL A 221 -10.68 -15.48 2.41
C VAL A 221 -10.71 -15.30 0.89
N LEU A 222 -9.67 -15.72 0.18
CA LEU A 222 -9.60 -15.63 -1.28
C LEU A 222 -10.70 -16.48 -1.94
N ALA A 223 -10.91 -17.72 -1.47
CA ALA A 223 -11.93 -18.61 -1.99
C ALA A 223 -13.34 -18.05 -1.78
N VAL A 224 -13.61 -17.49 -0.59
CA VAL A 224 -14.88 -16.86 -0.26
C VAL A 224 -15.11 -15.60 -1.09
N LEU A 225 -14.10 -14.74 -1.25
CA LEU A 225 -14.19 -13.52 -2.05
C LEU A 225 -14.40 -13.82 -3.55
N LEU A 226 -13.70 -14.82 -4.09
CA LEU A 226 -13.91 -15.27 -5.47
C LEU A 226 -15.28 -15.94 -5.65
N GLY A 227 -15.75 -16.69 -4.66
CA GLY A 227 -17.10 -17.28 -4.65
C GLY A 227 -18.21 -16.22 -4.57
N ALA A 228 -18.02 -15.19 -3.74
CA ALA A 228 -18.94 -14.07 -3.61
C ALA A 228 -19.04 -13.25 -4.90
N ARG A 229 -17.92 -12.99 -5.59
CA ARG A 229 -17.92 -12.32 -6.90
C ARG A 229 -18.57 -13.14 -8.02
N ARG A 230 -18.64 -14.46 -7.88
CA ARG A 230 -19.34 -15.34 -8.83
C ARG A 230 -20.84 -15.40 -8.60
N ARG A 231 -21.39 -14.82 -7.52
CA ARG A 231 -22.80 -14.47 -7.45
C ARG A 231 -22.98 -13.11 -8.11
N PRO A 232 -23.49 -13.04 -9.35
CA PRO A 232 -23.87 -11.75 -9.92
C PRO A 232 -25.00 -11.18 -9.06
N ASP A 233 -25.03 -9.85 -8.90
CA ASP A 233 -26.18 -9.12 -8.37
C ASP A 233 -27.49 -9.69 -8.95
N ARG A 234 -28.27 -10.38 -8.12
CA ARG A 234 -29.69 -10.67 -8.34
C ARG A 234 -30.53 -9.69 -7.52
N SER A 235 -30.19 -8.42 -7.58
CA SER A 235 -30.90 -7.32 -6.93
C SER A 235 -30.94 -6.09 -7.83
N GLY A 236 -31.45 -6.28 -9.05
CA GLY A 236 -31.66 -5.23 -10.05
C GLY A 236 -32.92 -5.39 -10.90
N GLU A 237 -33.84 -6.30 -10.56
CA GLU A 237 -35.16 -6.42 -11.20
C GLU A 237 -36.21 -6.81 -10.15
N GLU A 238 -36.77 -5.82 -9.46
CA GLU A 238 -38.15 -5.88 -8.94
C GLU A 238 -38.58 -4.48 -8.53
N GLY A 239 -39.51 -3.90 -9.31
CA GLY A 239 -40.38 -2.81 -8.86
C GLY A 239 -40.09 -1.42 -9.39
N ASP A 240 -40.45 -1.16 -10.66
CA ASP A 240 -41.22 0.05 -10.99
C ASP A 240 -42.11 -0.27 -12.21
N LEU A 241 -43.26 -0.89 -11.90
CA LEU A 241 -44.51 -0.77 -12.64
C LEU A 241 -45.49 -0.04 -11.74
#